data_AF-A0A3L8C208-F1
#
_entry.id   AF-A0A3L8C208-F1
#
_cell.length_a   1.000
_cell.length_b   1.000
_cell.length_c   1.000
_cell.angle_alpha   90.00
_cell.angle_beta   90.00
_cell.angle_gamma   90.00
#
_symmetry.space_group_name_H-M   'P 1'
#
loop_
_entity.id
_entity.type
_entity.pdbx_description
1 polymer ?
#
loop_
_entity_poly.entity_id
_entity_poly.type
_entity_poly.pdbx_seq_one_letter_code
_entity_poly.pdbx_strand_id
1 'polypeptide(L)'
;MNKYNVYAIGNALVDMEFAIEDEFLARMNIDKGVMTLVDTDQQQALYEALAGHTGKMASGGSAANTIIAVSHFGGKSFYSCKVANDPAGDFYVQDLVAAGVDTNLHQEREPGISGKCIVMITPDAE
;
A
#
# COMPACT_ATOMS: atom_id res chain seq x y z
N MET A 1 32.90 -1.54 -1.57
CA MET A 1 31.60 -2.14 -1.97
C MET A 1 30.51 -1.13 -1.69
N ASN A 2 29.49 -1.03 -2.54
CA ASN A 2 28.35 -0.13 -2.31
C ASN A 2 27.51 -0.64 -1.13
N LYS A 3 26.92 0.28 -0.34
CA LYS A 3 26.08 -0.06 0.81
C LYS A 3 24.81 -0.79 0.41
N TYR A 4 24.21 -0.39 -0.73
CA TYR A 4 22.97 -0.95 -1.28
C TYR A 4 23.16 -1.38 -2.74
N ASN A 5 22.45 -2.43 -3.14
CA ASN A 5 22.33 -2.89 -4.53
C ASN A 5 21.28 -2.11 -5.29
N VAL A 6 20.15 -1.79 -4.64
CA VAL A 6 19.03 -1.07 -5.23
C VAL A 6 18.56 0.02 -4.27
N TYR A 7 18.26 1.19 -4.83
CA TYR A 7 17.61 2.29 -4.14
C TYR A 7 16.35 2.64 -4.90
N ALA A 8 15.22 2.75 -4.21
CA ALA A 8 13.97 3.19 -4.83
C ALA A 8 13.33 4.35 -4.07
N ILE A 9 12.50 5.09 -4.78
CA ILE A 9 11.63 6.14 -4.26
C ILE A 9 10.22 5.84 -4.76
N GLY A 10 9.23 5.98 -3.91
CA GLY A 10 7.84 5.79 -4.32
C GLY A 10 6.83 6.27 -3.28
N ASN A 11 5.57 6.23 -3.68
CA ASN A 11 4.46 6.46 -2.77
C ASN A 11 4.31 5.25 -1.86
N ALA A 12 4.39 5.49 -0.55
CA ALA A 12 4.02 4.49 0.44
C ALA A 12 2.51 4.44 0.54
N LEU A 13 1.92 3.32 0.15
CA LEU A 13 0.49 3.07 0.19
C LEU A 13 0.24 1.83 1.02
N VAL A 14 -0.62 1.91 2.03
CA VAL A 14 -1.13 0.69 2.67
C VAL A 14 -2.23 0.13 1.78
N ASP A 15 -2.04 -1.08 1.29
CA ASP A 15 -3.03 -1.78 0.48
C ASP A 15 -4.10 -2.36 1.43
N MET A 16 -5.34 -2.00 1.15
CA MET A 16 -6.54 -2.46 1.84
C MET A 16 -7.27 -3.40 0.86
N GLU A 17 -7.00 -4.68 0.99
CA GLU A 17 -7.46 -5.73 0.09
C GLU A 17 -8.85 -6.23 0.51
N PHE A 18 -9.81 -6.22 -0.42
CA PHE A 18 -11.17 -6.71 -0.23
C PHE A 18 -11.53 -7.69 -1.34
N ALA A 19 -11.98 -8.89 -0.96
CA ALA A 19 -12.61 -9.81 -1.91
C ALA A 19 -14.04 -9.33 -2.19
N ILE A 20 -14.38 -9.16 -3.47
CA ILE A 20 -15.66 -8.64 -3.96
C ILE A 20 -16.12 -9.44 -5.18
N GLU A 21 -17.39 -9.30 -5.56
CA GLU A 21 -17.92 -9.84 -6.82
C GLU A 21 -17.89 -8.76 -7.91
N ASP A 22 -17.80 -9.15 -9.19
CA ASP A 22 -17.78 -8.20 -10.33
C ASP A 22 -18.98 -7.25 -10.35
N GLU A 23 -20.16 -7.69 -9.87
CA GLU A 23 -21.34 -6.83 -9.75
C GLU A 23 -21.13 -5.64 -8.82
N PHE A 24 -20.23 -5.75 -7.84
CA PHE A 24 -19.85 -4.64 -6.97
C PHE A 24 -19.20 -3.51 -7.78
N LEU A 25 -18.24 -3.85 -8.66
CA LEU A 25 -17.54 -2.86 -9.50
C LEU A 25 -18.52 -2.14 -10.42
N ALA A 26 -19.42 -2.89 -11.07
CA ALA A 26 -20.45 -2.33 -11.93
C ALA A 26 -21.39 -1.38 -11.16
N ARG A 27 -21.83 -1.75 -9.96
CA ARG A 27 -22.68 -0.92 -9.10
C ARG A 27 -21.99 0.38 -8.67
N MET A 28 -20.69 0.32 -8.42
CA MET A 28 -19.89 1.46 -7.98
C MET A 28 -19.32 2.27 -9.16
N ASN A 29 -19.57 1.86 -10.41
CA ASN A 29 -19.03 2.46 -11.63
C ASN A 29 -17.49 2.54 -11.61
N ILE A 30 -16.85 1.41 -11.27
CA ILE A 30 -15.40 1.26 -11.22
C ILE A 30 -14.98 0.35 -12.37
N ASP A 31 -14.06 0.84 -13.20
CA ASP A 31 -13.45 0.04 -14.25
C ASP A 31 -12.52 -1.02 -13.64
N LYS A 32 -12.65 -2.27 -14.09
CA LYS A 32 -11.82 -3.39 -13.64
C LYS A 32 -10.39 -3.29 -14.20
N GLY A 33 -9.41 -3.67 -13.39
CA GLY A 33 -8.00 -3.78 -13.82
C GLY A 33 -7.26 -2.45 -14.00
N VAL A 34 -7.82 -1.33 -13.52
CA VAL A 34 -7.17 0.00 -13.60
C VAL A 34 -6.91 0.59 -12.22
N MET A 35 -5.90 1.46 -12.14
CA MET A 35 -5.67 2.30 -10.97
C MET A 35 -6.33 3.66 -11.19
N THR A 36 -7.29 3.98 -10.32
CA THR A 36 -7.99 5.26 -10.33
C THR A 36 -7.59 6.06 -9.10
N LEU A 37 -7.05 7.26 -9.32
CA LEU A 37 -6.81 8.20 -8.24
C LEU A 37 -8.15 8.76 -7.76
N VAL A 38 -8.40 8.68 -6.45
CA VAL A 38 -9.62 9.17 -5.82
C VAL A 38 -9.27 10.17 -4.72
N ASP A 39 -10.18 11.10 -4.46
CA ASP A 39 -10.08 12.00 -3.32
C ASP A 39 -10.56 11.34 -2.01
N THR A 40 -10.43 12.07 -0.92
CA THR A 40 -10.80 11.59 0.42
C THR A 40 -12.28 11.24 0.54
N ASP A 41 -13.17 12.01 -0.08
CA ASP A 41 -14.62 11.82 0.04
C ASP A 41 -15.05 10.57 -0.74
N GLN A 42 -14.50 10.39 -1.94
CA GLN A 42 -14.67 9.18 -2.74
C GLN A 42 -14.11 7.94 -2.02
N GLN A 43 -12.92 8.06 -1.43
CA GLN A 43 -12.32 6.97 -0.67
C GLN A 43 -13.19 6.56 0.54
N GLN A 44 -13.72 7.54 1.27
CA GLN A 44 -14.60 7.29 2.41
C GLN A 44 -15.90 6.59 1.98
N ALA A 45 -16.52 7.04 0.88
CA ALA A 45 -17.72 6.40 0.32
C ALA A 45 -17.45 4.95 -0.10
N LEU A 46 -16.27 4.64 -0.65
CA LEU A 46 -15.86 3.28 -0.98
C LEU A 46 -15.71 2.41 0.27
N TYR A 47 -15.09 2.92 1.34
CA TYR A 47 -14.99 2.18 2.61
C TYR A 47 -16.37 1.88 3.20
N GLU A 48 -17.30 2.82 3.14
CA GLU A 48 -18.68 2.61 3.61
C GLU A 48 -19.40 1.53 2.79
N ALA A 49 -19.24 1.55 1.46
CA ALA A 49 -19.77 0.50 0.58
C ALA A 49 -19.12 -0.87 0.83
N LEU A 50 -17.87 -0.88 1.30
CA LEU A 50 -17.10 -2.09 1.61
C LEU A 50 -17.26 -2.57 3.06
N ALA A 51 -18.01 -1.88 3.92
CA ALA A 51 -18.11 -2.20 5.36
C ALA A 51 -18.60 -3.62 5.68
N GLY A 52 -19.30 -4.28 4.74
CA GLY A 52 -19.73 -5.68 4.85
C GLY A 52 -18.70 -6.71 4.39
N HIS A 53 -17.55 -6.30 3.85
CA HIS A 53 -16.51 -7.17 3.31
C HIS A 53 -15.36 -7.31 4.32
N THR A 54 -14.71 -8.48 4.32
CA THR A 54 -13.52 -8.69 5.15
C THR A 54 -12.31 -8.10 4.44
N GLY A 55 -11.69 -7.08 5.05
CA GLY A 55 -10.49 -6.43 4.55
C GLY A 55 -9.20 -7.00 5.13
N LYS A 56 -8.14 -7.07 4.33
CA LYS A 56 -6.76 -7.36 4.77
C LYS A 56 -5.87 -6.15 4.51
N MET A 57 -4.89 -5.93 5.39
CA MET A 57 -3.88 -4.87 5.22
C MET A 57 -2.53 -5.46 4.83
N ALA A 58 -1.83 -4.81 3.92
CA ALA A 58 -0.45 -5.09 3.53
C ALA A 58 0.30 -3.79 3.20
N SER A 59 1.62 -3.74 3.39
CA SER A 59 2.37 -2.65 2.76
C SER A 59 2.35 -2.83 1.25
N GLY A 60 1.99 -1.76 0.56
CA GLY A 60 1.86 -1.72 -0.88
C GLY A 60 2.73 -0.64 -1.50
N GLY A 61 2.37 -0.27 -2.73
CA GLY A 61 3.14 0.65 -3.55
C GLY A 61 4.18 -0.08 -4.40
N SER A 62 4.13 0.17 -5.71
CA SER A 62 4.92 -0.57 -6.71
C SER A 62 6.43 -0.59 -6.43
N ALA A 63 7.00 0.55 -6.05
CA ALA A 63 8.43 0.65 -5.73
C ALA A 63 8.80 -0.09 -4.44
N ALA A 64 7.91 -0.06 -3.43
CA ALA A 64 8.12 -0.77 -2.18
C ALA A 64 8.08 -2.29 -2.40
N ASN A 65 7.08 -2.80 -3.12
CA ASN A 65 6.95 -4.22 -3.46
C ASN A 65 8.21 -4.72 -4.19
N THR A 66 8.74 -3.93 -5.12
CA THR A 66 9.99 -4.25 -5.83
C THR A 66 11.19 -4.34 -4.88
N ILE A 67 11.35 -3.38 -3.98
CA ILE A 67 12.47 -3.35 -3.03
C ILE A 67 12.36 -4.46 -1.97
N ILE A 68 11.16 -4.74 -1.48
CA ILE A 68 10.90 -5.86 -0.55
C ILE A 68 11.32 -7.18 -1.22
N ALA A 69 10.94 -7.39 -2.49
CA ALA A 69 11.36 -8.56 -3.24
C ALA A 69 12.89 -8.65 -3.36
N VAL A 70 13.58 -7.54 -3.66
CA VAL A 70 15.05 -7.50 -3.69
C VAL A 70 15.65 -7.92 -2.34
N SER A 71 15.11 -7.43 -1.23
CA SER A 71 15.55 -7.82 0.12
C SER A 71 15.34 -9.32 0.37
N HIS A 72 14.17 -9.85 0.03
CA HIS A 72 13.86 -11.28 0.17
C HIS A 72 14.75 -12.19 -0.69
N PHE A 73 15.23 -11.71 -1.84
CA PHE A 73 16.21 -12.42 -2.66
C PHE A 73 17.67 -12.25 -2.16
N GLY A 74 17.89 -11.62 -1.01
CA GLY A 74 19.21 -11.47 -0.38
C GLY A 74 19.98 -10.22 -0.81
N GLY A 75 19.36 -9.32 -1.58
CA GLY A 75 19.93 -8.02 -1.93
C GLY A 75 19.85 -7.03 -0.78
N LYS A 76 20.76 -6.05 -0.75
CA LYS A 76 20.67 -4.91 0.17
C LYS A 76 19.94 -3.77 -0.52
N SER A 77 18.89 -3.26 0.09
CA SER A 77 18.04 -2.24 -0.53
C SER A 77 17.70 -1.10 0.42
N PHE A 78 17.45 0.06 -0.17
CA PHE A 78 16.96 1.24 0.54
C PHE A 78 15.72 1.80 -0.15
N TYR A 79 14.72 2.18 0.64
CA TYR A 79 13.48 2.77 0.13
C TYR A 79 13.20 4.15 0.77
N SER A 80 13.11 5.17 -0.09
CA SER A 80 12.66 6.50 0.32
C SER A 80 11.18 6.69 0.06
N CYS A 81 10.42 7.02 1.10
CA CYS A 81 9.01 7.31 0.99
C CYS A 81 8.54 8.24 2.12
N LYS A 82 7.24 8.55 2.14
CA LYS A 82 6.61 9.35 3.17
C LYS A 82 5.34 8.66 3.65
N VAL A 83 5.22 8.49 4.96
CA VAL A 83 3.99 8.10 5.65
C VAL A 83 3.76 9.08 6.81
N ALA A 84 2.51 9.21 7.24
CA ALA A 84 2.16 10.06 8.37
C ALA A 84 2.49 9.37 9.71
N ASN A 85 2.41 10.14 10.79
CA ASN A 85 2.35 9.63 12.16
C ASN A 85 0.92 9.21 12.50
N ASP A 86 0.47 8.13 11.86
CA ASP A 86 -0.84 7.52 12.05
C ASP A 86 -0.71 5.97 12.09
N PRO A 87 -1.76 5.23 12.49
CA PRO A 87 -1.68 3.76 12.61
C PRO A 87 -1.32 3.05 11.29
N ALA A 88 -1.77 3.58 10.15
CA ALA A 88 -1.43 3.04 8.84
C ALA A 88 0.06 3.24 8.52
N GLY A 89 0.62 4.41 8.83
CA GLY A 89 2.05 4.68 8.70
C GLY A 89 2.90 3.84 9.64
N ASP A 90 2.44 3.61 10.88
CA ASP A 90 3.09 2.71 11.83
C ASP A 90 3.17 1.28 11.27
N PHE A 91 2.05 0.76 10.77
CA PHE A 91 1.98 -0.54 10.13
C PHE A 91 2.94 -0.64 8.95
N TYR A 92 2.93 0.36 8.06
CA TYR A 92 3.78 0.39 6.87
C TYR A 92 5.28 0.37 7.22
N VAL A 93 5.69 1.12 8.25
CA VAL A 93 7.08 1.14 8.74
C VAL A 93 7.48 -0.21 9.31
N GLN A 94 6.62 -0.82 10.13
CA GLN A 94 6.89 -2.13 10.72
C GLN A 94 7.05 -3.20 9.63
N ASP A 95 6.21 -3.18 8.61
CA ASP A 95 6.24 -4.17 7.51
C ASP A 95 7.53 -4.03 6.67
N LEU A 96 7.95 -2.81 6.33
CA LEU A 96 9.24 -2.56 5.65
C LEU A 96 10.44 -3.05 6.47
N VAL A 97 10.45 -2.78 7.78
CA VAL A 97 11.53 -3.22 8.68
C VAL A 97 11.54 -4.74 8.80
N ALA A 98 10.37 -5.36 8.95
CA ALA A 98 10.25 -6.81 8.98
C ALA A 98 10.73 -7.47 7.68
N ALA A 99 10.55 -6.79 6.54
CA ALA A 99 11.08 -7.21 5.24
C ALA A 99 12.59 -6.99 5.06
N GLY A 100 13.29 -6.37 6.02
CA GLY A 100 14.73 -6.11 5.98
C GLY A 100 15.14 -4.93 5.08
N VAL A 101 14.22 -4.02 4.80
CA VAL A 101 14.45 -2.85 3.94
C VAL A 101 14.87 -1.65 4.79
N ASP A 102 16.04 -1.06 4.49
CA ASP A 102 16.43 0.22 5.09
C ASP A 102 15.56 1.35 4.51
N THR A 103 15.21 2.35 5.32
CA THR A 103 14.36 3.46 4.87
C THR A 103 14.71 4.79 5.54
N ASN A 104 14.27 5.90 4.93
CA ASN A 104 14.35 7.25 5.49
C ASN A 104 13.28 7.52 6.58
N LEU A 105 12.35 6.59 6.78
CA LEU A 105 11.31 6.74 7.79
C LEU A 105 11.91 6.59 9.20
N HIS A 106 12.16 7.73 9.84
CA HIS A 106 12.58 7.81 11.24
C HIS A 106 11.37 7.80 12.18
N GLN A 107 11.61 7.74 13.50
CA GLN A 107 10.52 7.72 14.49
C GLN A 107 9.69 9.02 14.48
N GLU A 108 10.28 10.14 14.14
CA GLU A 108 9.57 11.43 14.05
C GLU A 108 9.00 11.61 12.64
N ARG A 109 7.70 11.30 12.49
CA ARG A 109 6.93 11.51 11.26
C ARG A 109 5.92 12.64 11.46
N GLU A 110 5.56 13.33 10.39
CA GLU A 110 4.57 14.43 10.45
C GLU A 110 3.15 13.90 10.70
N PRO A 111 2.29 14.63 11.43
CA PRO A 111 0.88 14.29 11.53
C PRO A 111 0.22 14.38 10.14
N GLY A 112 -0.79 13.55 9.89
CA GLY A 112 -1.48 13.52 8.61
C GLY A 112 -2.23 12.20 8.41
N ILE A 113 -2.52 11.88 7.15
CA ILE A 113 -3.16 10.64 6.74
C ILE A 113 -2.21 9.92 5.79
N SER A 114 -1.77 8.71 6.16
CA SER A 114 -0.96 7.89 5.27
C SER A 114 -1.77 7.45 4.06
N GLY A 115 -1.10 7.37 2.91
CA GLY A 115 -1.73 6.93 1.66
C GLY A 115 -2.25 5.50 1.78
N LYS A 116 -3.41 5.26 1.19
CA LYS A 116 -4.04 3.93 1.14
C LYS A 116 -4.47 3.62 -0.28
N CYS A 117 -4.34 2.36 -0.68
CA CYS A 117 -4.94 1.83 -1.90
C CYS A 117 -6.08 0.91 -1.49
N ILE A 118 -7.28 1.13 -2.04
CA ILE A 118 -8.39 0.18 -1.89
C ILE A 118 -8.26 -0.81 -3.04
N VAL A 119 -7.84 -2.03 -2.72
CA VAL A 119 -7.64 -3.10 -3.70
C VAL A 119 -8.87 -3.99 -3.66
N MET A 120 -9.59 -4.06 -4.77
CA MET A 120 -10.82 -4.83 -4.92
C MET A 120 -10.52 -6.04 -5.80
N ILE A 121 -10.52 -7.24 -5.20
CA ILE A 121 -10.10 -8.49 -5.83
C ILE A 121 -11.35 -9.28 -6.19
N THR A 122 -11.53 -9.53 -7.47
CA THR A 122 -12.66 -10.31 -8.00
C THR A 122 -12.35 -11.82 -8.03
N PRO A 123 -13.34 -12.72 -8.25
CA PRO A 123 -13.12 -14.18 -8.16
C PRO A 123 -12.09 -14.75 -9.16
N ASP A 124 -11.84 -14.06 -10.26
CA ASP A 124 -10.78 -14.40 -11.22
C ASP A 124 -9.39 -13.86 -10.83
N ALA A 125 -9.29 -13.23 -9.65
CA ALA A 125 -8.09 -12.66 -9.04
C ALA A 125 -7.50 -11.44 -9.78
N GLU A 126 -8.29 -10.79 -10.63
CA GLU A 126 -7.99 -9.48 -11.21
C GLU A 126 -8.49 -8.33 -10.32
#